data_AF-A0A073KBL9-F1
#
_entry.id   AF-A0A073KBL9-F1
#
_cell.length_a   1.000
_cell.length_b   1.000
_cell.length_c   1.000
_cell.angle_alpha   90.00
_cell.angle_beta   90.00
_cell.angle_gamma   90.00
#
_symmetry.space_group_name_H-M   'P 1'
#
loop_
_entity.id
_entity.type
_entity.pdbx_description
1 polymer ?
#
loop_
_entity_poly.entity_id
_entity_poly.type
_entity_poly.pdbx_seq_one_letter_code
_entity_poly.pdbx_strand_id
1 'polypeptide(L)'
;MGSKDFFRFERPNDDFPYYDEEPSLIRLPQGIFLVVALIVSFLIFSHVAFIPDFLRPFINLIIPLLALMVVVGPKWKWLFRRVVPKDILPALLALK
;
A
#
# COMPACT_ATOMS: atom_id res chain seq x y z
N MET A 1 11.28 -22.11 22.75
CA MET A 1 11.02 -21.39 21.48
C MET A 1 10.88 -19.92 21.83
N GLY A 2 11.96 -19.17 21.67
CA GLY A 2 12.05 -17.78 22.14
C GLY A 2 11.32 -16.84 21.18
N SER A 3 10.76 -15.76 21.70
CA SER A 3 10.00 -14.75 20.93
C SER A 3 10.81 -14.00 19.87
N LYS A 4 12.05 -14.41 19.59
CA LYS A 4 12.98 -13.78 18.64
C LYS A 4 12.72 -14.21 17.19
N ASP A 5 12.01 -15.31 16.96
CA ASP A 5 11.72 -15.80 15.61
C ASP A 5 10.62 -15.00 14.89
N PHE A 6 9.75 -14.30 15.65
CA PHE A 6 8.68 -13.48 15.07
C PHE A 6 9.21 -12.25 14.33
N PHE A 7 10.37 -11.74 14.73
CA PHE A 7 10.98 -10.51 14.20
C PHE A 7 12.06 -10.75 13.15
N ARG A 8 12.15 -11.96 12.57
CA ARG A 8 13.19 -12.29 11.56
C ARG A 8 13.13 -11.40 10.30
N PHE A 9 12.01 -10.72 10.07
CA PHE A 9 11.80 -9.79 8.96
C PHE A 9 12.09 -8.33 9.30
N GLU A 10 12.10 -7.96 10.58
CA GLU A 10 12.36 -6.59 10.99
C GLU A 10 13.85 -6.27 10.86
N ARG A 11 14.14 -5.13 10.22
CA ARG A 11 15.49 -4.59 10.08
C ARG A 11 15.67 -3.44 11.07
N PRO A 12 16.49 -3.64 12.13
CA PRO A 12 16.80 -2.58 13.07
C PRO A 12 17.37 -1.36 12.33
N ASN A 13 16.78 -0.18 12.57
CA ASN A 13 17.12 1.13 11.96
C ASN A 13 16.71 1.36 10.49
N ASP A 14 15.97 0.44 9.87
CA ASP A 14 15.34 0.64 8.54
C ASP A 14 13.82 0.71 8.69
N ASP A 15 13.27 -0.10 9.61
CA ASP A 15 11.83 -0.22 9.82
C ASP A 15 11.30 0.65 10.97
N PHE A 16 12.14 1.24 11.83
CA PHE A 16 11.64 2.10 12.91
C PHE A 16 12.56 3.29 13.21
N PRO A 17 11.97 4.47 13.48
CA PRO A 17 10.54 4.79 13.39
C PRO A 17 10.09 5.15 11.96
N TYR A 18 8.99 4.55 11.48
CA TYR A 18 8.40 4.92 10.18
C TYR A 18 7.84 6.36 10.14
N TYR A 19 7.58 6.96 11.31
CA TYR A 19 6.88 8.23 11.46
C TYR A 19 7.67 9.23 12.31
N ASP A 20 8.95 9.46 11.97
CA ASP A 20 9.77 10.50 12.64
C ASP A 20 9.39 11.93 12.23
N GLU A 21 8.59 12.06 11.17
CA GLU A 21 8.21 13.35 10.58
C GLU A 21 6.85 13.84 11.09
N GLU A 22 6.66 15.16 11.09
CA GLU A 22 5.41 15.77 11.55
C GLU A 22 4.20 15.28 10.72
N PRO A 23 3.08 14.95 11.39
CA PRO A 23 1.89 14.44 10.73
C PRO A 23 1.37 15.45 9.68
N SER A 24 1.25 15.00 8.43
CA SER A 24 0.64 15.82 7.38
C SER A 24 -0.88 15.79 7.50
N LEU A 25 -1.48 16.95 7.74
CA LEU A 25 -2.94 17.08 7.74
C LEU A 25 -3.48 16.93 6.31
N ILE A 26 -4.34 15.94 6.10
CA ILE A 26 -5.05 15.75 4.84
C ILE A 26 -6.11 16.86 4.75
N ARG A 27 -6.07 17.66 3.69
CA ARG A 27 -7.07 18.70 3.45
C ARG A 27 -8.39 18.06 3.03
N LEU A 28 -9.50 18.69 3.37
CA LEU A 28 -10.84 18.23 2.97
C LEU A 28 -10.97 17.81 1.49
N PRO A 29 -10.51 18.59 0.48
CA PRO A 29 -10.59 18.16 -0.92
C PRO A 29 -9.78 16.88 -1.22
N GLN A 30 -8.63 16.70 -0.56
CA GLN A 30 -7.84 15.47 -0.69
C GLN A 30 -8.58 14.28 -0.07
N GLY A 31 -9.22 14.47 1.09
CA GLY A 31 -10.07 13.45 1.71
C GLY A 31 -11.25 13.06 0.84
N ILE A 32 -11.96 14.04 0.28
CA ILE A 32 -13.08 13.81 -0.66
C ILE A 32 -12.59 13.01 -1.88
N PHE A 33 -11.45 13.41 -2.46
CA PHE A 33 -10.87 12.70 -3.58
C PHE A 33 -10.58 11.22 -3.26
N LEU A 34 -10.01 10.93 -2.09
CA LEU A 34 -9.75 9.54 -1.67
C LEU A 34 -11.04 8.73 -1.52
N VAL A 35 -12.07 9.30 -0.91
CA VAL A 35 -13.38 8.64 -0.76
C VAL A 35 -14.00 8.36 -2.12
N VAL A 36 -13.98 9.32 -3.03
CA VAL A 36 -14.48 9.13 -4.40
C VAL A 36 -13.70 8.03 -5.12
N ALA A 37 -12.37 8.01 -5.01
CA ALA A 37 -11.54 6.97 -5.61
C ALA A 37 -11.87 5.57 -5.08
N LEU A 38 -12.15 5.44 -3.78
CA LEU A 38 -12.58 4.18 -3.16
C LEU A 38 -13.94 3.73 -3.69
N ILE A 39 -14.91 4.64 -3.79
CA ILE A 39 -16.24 4.34 -4.35
C ILE A 39 -16.12 3.90 -5.81
N VAL A 40 -15.37 4.64 -6.63
CA VAL A 40 -15.15 4.30 -8.05
C VAL A 40 -14.47 2.94 -8.18
N SER A 41 -13.43 2.69 -7.38
CA SER A 41 -12.72 1.41 -7.31
C SER A 41 -13.68 0.25 -7.04
N PHE A 42 -14.54 0.39 -6.04
CA PHE A 42 -15.54 -0.62 -5.68
C PHE A 42 -16.59 -0.83 -6.79
N LEU A 43 -17.06 0.24 -7.41
CA LEU A 43 -18.03 0.16 -8.50
C LEU A 43 -17.44 -0.58 -9.71
N ILE A 44 -16.19 -0.28 -10.06
CA ILE A 44 -15.44 -0.96 -11.12
C ILE A 44 -15.28 -2.44 -10.76
N PHE A 45 -14.78 -2.72 -9.55
CA PHE A 45 -14.62 -4.09 -9.04
C PHE A 45 -15.91 -4.91 -9.09
N SER A 46 -17.07 -4.30 -8.85
CA SER A 46 -18.34 -5.02 -8.72
C SER A 46 -19.10 -5.16 -10.04
N HIS A 47 -19.15 -4.11 -10.86
CA HIS A 47 -20.10 -4.01 -11.99
C HIS A 47 -19.44 -4.11 -13.36
N VAL A 48 -18.12 -4.01 -13.46
CA VAL A 48 -17.45 -4.03 -14.76
C VAL A 48 -17.20 -5.47 -15.19
N ALA A 49 -18.03 -5.96 -16.11
CA ALA A 49 -18.02 -7.36 -16.57
C ALA A 49 -16.83 -7.72 -17.47
N PHE A 50 -16.14 -6.73 -18.07
CA PHE A 50 -15.04 -6.98 -19.00
C PHE A 50 -13.65 -7.10 -18.35
N ILE A 51 -13.56 -6.96 -17.03
CA ILE A 51 -12.28 -7.12 -16.32
C ILE A 51 -12.02 -8.62 -16.12
N PRO A 52 -10.87 -9.15 -16.57
CA PRO A 52 -10.50 -10.53 -16.33
C PRO A 52 -10.50 -10.88 -14.84
N ASP A 53 -11.00 -12.06 -14.47
CA ASP A 53 -11.16 -12.45 -13.07
C ASP A 53 -9.85 -12.39 -12.27
N PHE A 54 -8.72 -12.73 -12.91
CA PHE A 54 -7.41 -12.63 -12.28
C PHE A 54 -6.96 -11.18 -12.03
N LEU A 55 -7.45 -10.20 -12.79
CA LEU A 55 -7.14 -8.76 -12.60
C LEU A 55 -8.11 -8.07 -11.64
N ARG A 56 -9.34 -8.58 -11.53
CA ARG A 56 -10.40 -8.00 -10.70
C ARG A 56 -9.96 -7.69 -9.26
N PRO A 57 -9.30 -8.57 -8.48
CA PRO A 57 -8.88 -8.24 -7.11
C PRO A 57 -7.84 -7.11 -7.06
N PHE A 58 -7.01 -6.97 -8.10
CA PHE A 58 -5.99 -5.92 -8.15
C PHE A 58 -6.58 -4.54 -8.42
N ILE A 59 -7.71 -4.44 -9.12
CA ILE A 59 -8.40 -3.16 -9.35
C ILE A 59 -8.76 -2.48 -8.04
N ASN A 60 -9.32 -3.27 -7.11
CA ASN A 60 -9.75 -2.75 -5.82
C ASN A 60 -8.59 -2.38 -4.87
N LEU A 61 -7.36 -2.70 -5.27
CA LEU A 61 -6.12 -2.39 -4.55
C LEU A 61 -5.35 -1.25 -5.22
N ILE A 62 -5.18 -1.33 -6.54
CA ILE A 62 -4.37 -0.40 -7.33
C ILE A 62 -5.01 0.99 -7.38
N ILE A 63 -6.32 1.08 -7.63
CA ILE A 63 -6.98 2.39 -7.76
C ILE A 63 -6.86 3.21 -6.45
N PRO A 64 -7.18 2.65 -5.26
CA PRO A 64 -7.00 3.38 -4.01
C PRO A 64 -5.54 3.72 -3.71
N LEU A 65 -4.60 2.82 -4.01
CA LEU A 65 -3.16 3.07 -3.81
C LEU A 65 -2.66 4.22 -4.69
N LEU A 66 -3.07 4.27 -5.96
CA LEU A 66 -2.72 5.37 -6.86
C LEU A 66 -3.32 6.69 -6.38
N ALA A 67 -4.58 6.68 -5.94
CA ALA A 67 -5.21 7.88 -5.38
C ALA A 67 -4.47 8.37 -4.12
N LEU A 68 -4.08 7.46 -3.23
CA LEU A 68 -3.27 7.79 -2.06
C LEU A 68 -1.90 8.34 -2.46
N MET A 69 -1.25 7.74 -3.45
CA MET A 69 0.04 8.21 -3.97
C MET A 69 -0.03 9.64 -4.50
N VAL A 70 -1.12 10.00 -5.19
CA VAL A 70 -1.36 11.37 -5.66
C VAL A 70 -1.56 12.35 -4.49
N VAL A 71 -2.31 11.96 -3.47
CA VAL A 71 -2.59 12.83 -2.31
C VAL A 71 -1.36 13.06 -1.45
N VAL A 72 -0.58 12.00 -1.23
CA VAL A 72 0.58 12.01 -0.35
C VAL A 72 1.81 12.60 -1.08
N GLY A 73 1.90 12.40 -2.39
CA GLY A 73 2.93 12.98 -3.24
C GLY A 73 4.36 12.57 -2.79
N PRO A 74 5.26 13.53 -2.51
CA PRO A 74 6.64 13.23 -2.10
C PRO A 74 6.74 12.39 -0.82
N LYS A 75 5.74 12.48 0.07
CA LYS A 75 5.68 11.75 1.34
C LYS A 75 5.33 10.27 1.16
N TRP A 76 5.07 9.80 -0.08
CA TRP A 76 4.71 8.41 -0.38
C TRP A 76 5.76 7.42 0.14
N LYS A 77 7.03 7.81 0.07
CA LYS A 77 8.17 7.03 0.56
C LYS A 77 8.19 6.87 2.09
N TRP A 78 7.42 7.66 2.83
CA TRP A 78 7.28 7.55 4.28
C TRP A 78 6.20 6.54 4.65
N LEU A 79 5.13 6.45 3.85
CA LEU A 79 4.11 5.42 4.02
C LEU A 79 4.59 4.04 3.56
N PHE A 80 5.37 4.00 2.48
CA PHE A 80 5.90 2.76 1.92
C PHE A 80 7.40 2.87 1.75
N ARG A 81 8.13 1.98 2.43
CA ARG A 81 9.57 1.87 2.22
C ARG A 81 9.88 1.48 0.78
N ARG A 82 11.07 1.84 0.30
CA ARG A 82 11.56 1.36 -1.00
C ARG A 82 11.72 -0.15 -0.96
N VAL A 83 11.00 -0.86 -1.83
CA VAL A 83 11.21 -2.30 -2.03
C VAL A 83 12.64 -2.51 -2.53
N VAL A 84 13.44 -3.27 -1.78
CA VAL A 84 14.78 -3.67 -2.19
C VAL A 84 14.77 -5.12 -2.68
N PRO A 85 15.73 -5.56 -3.53
CA PRO A 85 15.76 -6.93 -4.05
C PRO A 85 15.70 -8.02 -2.97
N LYS A 86 16.24 -7.73 -1.78
CA LYS A 86 16.22 -8.61 -0.60
C LYS A 86 14.80 -8.87 -0.05
N ASP A 87 13.81 -8.07 -0.44
CA ASP A 87 12.41 -8.18 0.00
C ASP A 87 11.58 -9.04 -0.95
N ILE A 88 12.01 -9.10 -2.22
CA ILE A 88 11.32 -9.82 -3.28
C ILE A 88 11.61 -11.32 -3.19
N LEU A 89 12.86 -11.68 -2.84
CA LEU A 89 13.30 -13.08 -2.80
C LEU A 89 12.49 -13.94 -1.80
N PRO A 90 12.24 -13.51 -0.55
CA PRO A 90 11.39 -14.24 0.38
C PRO A 90 9.94 -14.30 -0.07
N ALA A 91 9.40 -13.21 -0.64
CA ALA A 91 8.02 -13.16 -1.11
C ALA A 91 7.77 -14.12 -2.28
N LEU A 92 8.72 -14.23 -3.22
CA LEU A 92 8.68 -15.21 -4.31
C LEU A 92 8.81 -16.66 -3.82
N LEU A 93 9.64 -16.90 -2.80
CA LEU A 93 9.79 -18.23 -2.20
C LEU A 93 8.54 -18.66 -1.43
N ALA A 94 7.77 -17.71 -0.86
CA ALA A 94 6.52 -17.97 -0.16
C ALA A 94 5.32 -18.22 -1.10
N LEU A 95 5.46 -17.96 -2.41
CA LEU A 95 4.45 -18.20 -3.44
C LEU A 95 4.56 -19.58 -4.10
N LYS A 96 5.50 -20.42 -3.65
CA LYS A 96 5.70 -21.81 -4.08
C LYS A 96 5.00 -22.76 -3.12
#